data_AF-X6FN35-F1
#
_entry.id   AF-X6FN35-F1
#
_cell.length_a   1.000
_cell.length_b   1.000
_cell.length_c   1.000
_cell.angle_alpha   90.00
_cell.angle_beta   90.00
_cell.angle_gamma   90.00
#
_symmetry.space_group_name_H-M   'P 1'
#
loop_
_entity.id
_entity.type
_entity.pdbx_description
1 polymer ?
#
loop_
_entity_poly.entity_id
_entity_poly.type
_entity_poly.pdbx_seq_one_letter_code
_entity_poly.pdbx_strand_id
1 'polypeptide(L)'
;MATRQKRRALLTARKLLQEKALAIENDLRGLLRNFGLKVGVVGTVKFEDRIRELVDGRCELAEIVTPLLEALCKLREQFTVLHRRLLRIVRDDEVCPRLMTISGVGPVVALAYTARIDIPQRFRISKTVGFILGLTPVLNQSGESHRVGRVSLCGDG
;
A
#
# COMPACT_ATOMS: atom_id res chain seq x y z
N MET A 1 -4.04 1.39 26.04
CA MET A 1 -5.05 2.00 25.14
C MET A 1 -4.43 2.92 24.07
N ALA A 2 -3.65 3.96 24.43
CA ALA A 2 -3.12 4.96 23.48
C ALA A 2 -2.19 4.42 22.37
N THR A 3 -1.38 3.39 22.63
CA THR A 3 -0.43 2.82 21.66
C THR A 3 -1.14 2.16 20.46
N ARG A 4 -2.32 1.57 20.66
CA ARG A 4 -3.08 0.85 19.61
C ARG A 4 -3.71 1.80 18.62
N GLN A 5 -4.35 2.86 19.12
CA GLN A 5 -4.92 3.92 18.29
C GLN A 5 -3.84 4.60 17.45
N LYS A 6 -2.65 4.83 18.03
CA LYS A 6 -1.47 5.33 17.30
C LYS A 6 -1.01 4.38 16.18
N ARG A 7 -0.95 3.06 16.42
CA ARG A 7 -0.58 2.05 15.40
C ARG A 7 -1.61 1.99 14.25
N ARG A 8 -2.91 2.02 14.56
CA ARG A 8 -3.97 2.08 13.54
C ARG A 8 -3.92 3.37 12.74
N ALA A 9 -3.79 4.52 13.41
CA ALA A 9 -3.63 5.80 12.74
C ALA A 9 -2.43 5.82 11.79
N LEU A 10 -1.30 5.22 12.17
CA LEU A 10 -0.13 5.08 11.29
C LEU A 10 -0.43 4.23 10.05
N LEU A 11 -1.11 3.09 10.21
CA LEU A 11 -1.50 2.22 9.09
C LEU A 11 -2.45 2.95 8.13
N THR A 12 -3.47 3.62 8.66
CA THR A 12 -4.43 4.41 7.88
C THR A 12 -3.74 5.57 7.16
N ALA A 13 -2.90 6.35 7.84
CA ALA A 13 -2.18 7.47 7.22
C ALA A 13 -1.24 7.00 6.11
N ARG A 14 -0.53 5.89 6.31
CA ARG A 14 0.32 5.29 5.27
C ARG A 14 -0.50 4.86 4.05
N LYS A 15 -1.64 4.19 4.26
CA LYS A 15 -2.56 3.76 3.19
C LYS A 15 -3.09 4.97 2.41
N LEU A 16 -3.53 6.01 3.11
CA LEU A 16 -4.01 7.25 2.51
C LEU A 16 -2.96 7.89 1.58
N LEU A 17 -1.70 8.03 2.02
CA LEU A 17 -0.64 8.59 1.18
C LEU A 17 -0.38 7.74 -0.07
N GLN A 18 -0.43 6.41 0.06
CA GLN A 18 -0.27 5.50 -1.07
C GLN A 18 -1.41 5.66 -2.09
N GLU A 19 -2.65 5.70 -1.63
CA GLU A 19 -3.83 5.86 -2.49
C GLU A 19 -3.83 7.19 -3.21
N LYS A 20 -3.48 8.28 -2.51
CA LYS A 20 -3.38 9.60 -3.13
C LYS A 20 -2.26 9.67 -4.16
N ALA A 21 -1.11 9.05 -3.91
CA ALA A 21 -0.05 8.96 -4.91
C ALA A 21 -0.52 8.20 -6.17
N LEU A 22 -1.18 7.05 -6.00
CA LEU A 22 -1.73 6.28 -7.13
C LEU A 22 -2.82 7.04 -7.89
N ALA A 23 -3.67 7.78 -7.19
CA ALA A 23 -4.69 8.62 -7.82
C ALA A 23 -4.04 9.68 -8.73
N ILE A 24 -3.05 10.42 -8.22
CA ILE A 24 -2.33 11.43 -9.02
C ILE A 24 -1.62 10.79 -10.22
N GLU A 25 -0.98 9.62 -10.05
CA GLU A 25 -0.37 8.91 -11.18
C GLU A 25 -1.38 8.55 -12.27
N ASN A 26 -2.57 8.09 -11.88
CA ASN A 26 -3.63 7.74 -12.81
C ASN A 26 -4.23 8.97 -13.49
N ASP A 27 -4.43 10.05 -12.73
CA ASP A 27 -4.92 11.32 -13.25
C ASP A 27 -3.93 11.93 -14.26
N LEU A 28 -2.62 11.87 -13.97
CA LEU A 28 -1.56 12.27 -14.90
C LEU A 28 -1.60 11.45 -16.20
N ARG A 29 -1.77 10.13 -16.09
CA ARG A 29 -1.92 9.26 -17.27
C ARG A 29 -3.16 9.62 -18.09
N GLY A 30 -4.27 9.94 -17.42
CA GLY A 30 -5.51 10.37 -18.06
C GLY A 30 -5.38 11.72 -18.77
N LEU A 31 -4.82 12.71 -18.08
CA LEU A 31 -4.58 14.05 -18.60
C LEU A 31 -3.71 14.01 -19.85
N LEU A 32 -2.56 13.32 -19.80
CA LEU A 32 -1.66 13.23 -20.94
C LEU A 32 -2.26 12.48 -22.14
N ARG A 33 -3.14 11.50 -21.88
CA ARG A 33 -3.85 10.78 -22.94
C ARG A 33 -4.73 11.71 -23.78
N ASN A 34 -5.32 12.76 -23.20
CA ASN A 34 -6.10 13.76 -23.93
C ASN A 34 -5.27 14.55 -24.96
N PHE A 35 -3.96 14.68 -24.71
CA PHE A 35 -3.00 15.31 -25.61
C PHE A 35 -2.30 14.32 -26.55
N GLY A 36 -2.77 13.07 -26.62
CA GLY A 36 -2.19 11.99 -27.43
C GLY A 36 -0.91 11.37 -26.84
N LEU A 37 -0.50 11.77 -25.64
CA LEU A 37 0.74 11.34 -25.00
C LEU A 37 0.50 10.08 -24.16
N LYS A 38 1.02 8.94 -24.62
CA LYS A 38 0.87 7.65 -23.92
C LYS A 38 2.06 7.40 -22.99
N VAL A 39 1.78 7.36 -21.69
CA VAL A 39 2.80 7.09 -20.66
C VAL A 39 3.35 5.65 -20.74
N GLY A 40 2.49 4.67 -21.04
CA GLY A 40 2.87 3.25 -21.13
C GLY A 40 3.11 2.59 -19.77
N VAL A 41 3.54 1.33 -19.76
CA VAL A 41 3.85 0.61 -18.52
C VAL A 41 5.20 1.09 -18.00
N VAL A 42 5.19 1.81 -16.88
CA VAL A 42 6.39 2.40 -16.26
C VAL A 42 6.31 2.20 -14.76
N GLY A 43 7.41 1.74 -14.17
CA GLY A 43 7.53 1.58 -12.73
C GLY A 43 7.54 2.91 -11.99
N THR A 44 7.14 2.91 -10.73
CA THR A 44 7.02 4.10 -9.86
C THR A 44 8.24 5.02 -9.92
N VAL A 45 9.46 4.46 -9.90
CA VAL A 45 10.72 5.23 -9.90
C VAL A 45 10.90 6.05 -11.18
N LYS A 46 10.63 5.44 -12.35
CA LYS A 46 10.83 6.09 -13.66
C LYS A 46 9.62 6.91 -14.13
N PHE A 47 8.55 6.91 -13.35
CA PHE A 47 7.30 7.56 -13.75
C PHE A 47 7.50 9.06 -13.96
N GLU A 48 8.18 9.73 -13.03
CA GLU A 48 8.39 11.18 -13.08
C GLU A 48 9.22 11.59 -14.30
N ASP A 49 10.34 10.90 -14.53
CA ASP A 49 11.21 11.11 -15.70
C ASP A 49 10.44 10.90 -17.00
N ARG A 50 9.64 9.83 -17.07
CA ARG A 50 8.82 9.56 -18.25
C ARG A 50 7.82 10.69 -18.54
N ILE A 51 7.21 11.25 -17.50
CA ILE A 51 6.25 12.34 -17.67
C ILE A 51 6.97 13.59 -18.18
N ARG A 52 8.15 13.91 -17.63
CA ARG A 52 9.00 15.02 -18.11
C ARG A 52 9.40 14.86 -19.56
N GLU A 53 9.83 13.66 -19.97
CA GLU A 53 10.15 13.35 -21.37
C GLU A 53 8.94 13.59 -22.31
N LEU A 54 7.73 13.25 -21.87
CA LEU A 54 6.53 13.36 -22.70
C LEU A 54 6.06 14.81 -22.89
N VAL A 55 6.31 15.67 -21.90
CA VAL A 55 5.95 17.09 -21.95
C VAL A 55 7.09 17.97 -22.47
N ASP A 56 8.24 17.38 -22.79
CA ASP A 56 9.38 18.11 -23.33
C ASP A 56 9.01 18.83 -24.64
N GLY A 57 9.45 20.08 -24.77
CA GLY A 57 9.07 20.98 -25.86
C GLY A 57 7.62 21.49 -25.82
N ARG A 58 6.84 21.23 -24.76
CA ARG A 58 5.45 21.71 -24.59
C ARG A 58 5.30 22.55 -23.32
N CYS A 59 5.76 23.80 -23.36
CA CYS A 59 5.85 24.68 -22.18
C CYS A 59 4.54 24.77 -21.37
N GLU A 60 3.40 25.03 -22.01
CA GLU A 60 2.10 25.13 -21.31
C GLU A 60 1.72 23.83 -20.59
N LEU A 61 1.95 22.67 -21.22
CA LEU A 61 1.62 21.38 -20.61
C LEU A 61 2.59 21.04 -19.49
N ALA A 62 3.87 21.39 -19.64
CA ALA A 62 4.87 21.22 -18.60
C ALA A 62 4.53 22.07 -17.37
N GLU A 63 4.05 23.30 -17.53
CA GLU A 63 3.62 24.17 -16.43
C GLU A 63 2.44 23.57 -15.63
N ILE A 64 1.51 22.89 -16.31
CA ILE A 64 0.35 22.22 -15.66
C ILE A 64 0.78 20.95 -14.93
N VAL A 65 1.67 20.17 -15.54
CA VAL A 65 2.06 18.83 -15.04
C VAL A 65 3.11 18.92 -13.93
N THR A 66 3.99 19.93 -13.95
CA THR A 66 5.07 20.08 -12.97
C THR A 66 4.57 20.10 -11.51
N PRO A 67 3.57 20.90 -11.12
CA PRO A 67 3.04 20.89 -9.75
C PRO A 67 2.45 19.54 -9.32
N LEU A 68 1.84 18.80 -10.26
CA LEU A 68 1.30 17.46 -9.97
C LEU A 68 2.42 16.45 -9.70
N LEU A 69 3.54 16.54 -10.42
CA LEU A 69 4.72 15.73 -10.15
C LEU A 69 5.36 16.06 -8.81
N GLU A 70 5.44 17.36 -8.45
CA GLU A 70 5.94 17.78 -7.14
C GLU A 70 5.06 17.23 -6.00
N ALA A 71 3.74 17.34 -6.11
CA ALA A 71 2.80 16.78 -5.15
C ALA A 71 2.95 15.25 -5.03
N LEU A 72 3.07 14.55 -6.16
CA LEU A 72 3.31 13.10 -6.19
C LEU A 72 4.62 12.73 -5.49
N CYS A 73 5.70 13.46 -5.75
CA CYS A 73 7.00 13.25 -5.13
C CYS A 73 6.88 13.39 -3.61
N LYS A 74 6.23 14.46 -3.12
CA LYS A 74 6.01 14.67 -1.69
C LYS A 74 5.15 13.59 -1.04
N LEU A 75 4.10 13.10 -1.70
CA LEU A 75 3.30 11.98 -1.18
C LEU A 75 4.14 10.71 -1.03
N ARG A 76 5.00 10.40 -2.02
CA ARG A 76 5.89 9.23 -1.99
C ARG A 76 6.99 9.34 -0.92
N GLU A 77 7.56 10.53 -0.75
CA GLU A 77 8.51 10.82 0.34
C GLU A 77 7.85 10.56 1.71
N GLN A 78 6.67 11.15 1.96
CA GLN A 78 5.98 11.01 3.24
C GLN A 78 5.47 9.58 3.48
N PHE A 79 5.03 8.90 2.43
CA PHE A 79 4.72 7.47 2.48
C PHE A 79 5.93 6.67 2.98
N THR A 80 7.11 6.96 2.44
CA THR A 80 8.37 6.29 2.82
C THR A 80 8.72 6.57 4.28
N VAL A 81 8.51 7.81 4.76
CA VAL A 81 8.70 8.17 6.18
C VAL A 81 7.80 7.32 7.08
N LEU A 82 6.49 7.26 6.78
CA LEU A 82 5.55 6.45 7.57
C LEU A 82 5.86 4.96 7.48
N HIS A 83 6.28 4.47 6.30
CA HIS A 83 6.67 3.09 6.13
C HIS A 83 7.91 2.72 6.95
N ARG A 84 8.95 3.56 6.95
CA ARG A 84 10.13 3.35 7.81
C ARG A 84 9.77 3.36 9.29
N ARG A 85 8.85 4.24 9.72
CA ARG A 85 8.35 4.26 11.09
C ARG A 85 7.62 2.95 11.44
N LEU A 86 6.79 2.45 10.54
CA LEU A 86 6.11 1.16 10.68
C LEU A 86 7.13 0.03 10.87
N LEU A 87 8.18 -0.02 10.03
CA LEU A 87 9.23 -1.04 10.12
C LEU A 87 10.04 -0.98 11.42
N ARG A 88 10.23 0.20 12.01
CA ARG A 88 10.83 0.32 13.35
C ARG A 88 9.93 -0.33 14.41
N ILE A 89 8.65 0.05 14.44
CA ILE A 89 7.68 -0.52 15.39
C ILE A 89 7.58 -2.05 15.27
N VAL A 90 7.58 -2.58 14.06
CA VAL A 90 7.54 -4.03 13.80
C VAL A 90 8.79 -4.74 14.31
N ARG A 91 9.97 -4.12 14.21
CA ARG A 91 11.22 -4.71 14.71
C ARG A 91 11.30 -4.72 16.23
N ASP A 92 10.72 -3.71 16.88
CA ASP A 92 10.71 -3.59 18.34
C ASP A 92 9.58 -4.40 19.02
N ASP A 93 8.74 -5.09 18.24
CA ASP A 93 7.60 -5.86 18.73
C ASP A 93 7.86 -7.36 18.57
N GLU A 94 8.01 -8.08 19.67
CA GLU A 94 8.37 -9.52 19.66
C GLU A 94 7.35 -10.43 18.95
N VAL A 95 6.09 -9.99 18.83
CA VAL A 95 5.03 -10.77 18.19
C VAL A 95 5.09 -10.63 16.67
N CYS A 96 5.52 -9.49 16.16
CA CYS A 96 5.50 -9.21 14.73
C CYS A 96 6.45 -10.11 13.91
N PRO A 97 7.73 -10.34 14.29
CA PRO A 97 8.60 -11.30 13.61
C PRO A 97 8.04 -12.72 13.59
N ARG A 98 7.38 -13.16 14.68
CA ARG A 98 6.73 -14.48 14.77
C ARG A 98 5.56 -14.60 13.80
N LEU A 99 4.76 -13.54 13.64
CA LEU A 99 3.69 -13.52 12.64
C LEU A 99 4.24 -13.53 11.21
N MET A 100 5.37 -12.85 10.97
CA MET A 100 5.99 -12.75 9.65
C MET A 100 6.66 -14.05 9.17
N THR A 101 6.80 -15.08 10.01
CA THR A 101 7.22 -16.42 9.55
C THR A 101 6.11 -17.12 8.75
N ILE A 102 4.87 -16.65 8.87
CA ILE A 102 3.73 -17.17 8.09
C ILE A 102 3.83 -16.66 6.65
N SER A 103 3.76 -17.58 5.69
CA SER A 103 3.79 -17.24 4.26
C SER A 103 2.72 -16.18 3.91
N GLY A 104 3.15 -15.07 3.30
CA GLY A 104 2.28 -13.95 2.92
C GLY A 104 2.02 -12.92 4.03
N VAL A 105 2.53 -13.11 5.24
CA VAL A 105 2.42 -12.12 6.32
C VAL A 105 3.62 -11.19 6.30
N GLY A 106 3.42 -9.99 5.78
CA GLY A 106 4.42 -8.91 5.80
C GLY A 106 4.33 -8.02 7.04
N PRO A 107 5.23 -7.03 7.18
CA PRO A 107 5.30 -6.14 8.35
C PRO A 107 4.04 -5.30 8.54
N VAL A 108 3.39 -4.86 7.46
CA VAL A 108 2.13 -4.10 7.51
C VAL A 108 1.01 -4.96 8.10
N VAL A 109 0.92 -6.20 7.65
CA VAL A 109 -0.09 -7.18 8.06
C VAL A 109 0.14 -7.61 9.50
N ALA A 110 1.39 -7.91 9.88
CA ALA A 110 1.76 -8.25 11.26
C ALA A 110 1.41 -7.12 12.24
N LEU A 111 1.69 -5.86 11.87
CA LEU A 111 1.32 -4.71 12.70
C LEU A 111 -0.19 -4.48 12.78
N ALA A 112 -0.91 -4.67 11.66
CA ALA A 112 -2.37 -4.58 11.64
C ALA A 112 -3.01 -5.64 12.54
N TYR A 113 -2.47 -6.87 12.52
CA TYR A 113 -2.87 -7.98 13.37
C TYR A 113 -2.67 -7.65 14.85
N THR A 114 -1.46 -7.27 15.26
CA THR A 114 -1.17 -6.92 16.66
C THR A 114 -1.96 -5.70 17.14
N ALA A 115 -2.23 -4.73 16.27
CA ALA A 115 -3.09 -3.59 16.60
C ALA A 115 -4.59 -3.96 16.76
N ARG A 116 -5.01 -5.16 16.34
CA ARG A 116 -6.41 -5.61 16.35
C ARG A 116 -6.73 -6.69 17.38
N ILE A 117 -5.76 -7.55 17.76
CA ILE A 117 -6.02 -8.83 18.48
C ILE A 117 -5.71 -8.85 19.97
N ASP A 118 -5.25 -7.74 20.52
CA ASP A 118 -4.81 -7.62 21.91
C ASP A 118 -5.96 -7.65 22.98
N ILE A 119 -7.08 -8.33 22.65
CA ILE A 119 -8.12 -8.90 23.53
C ILE A 119 -8.50 -10.28 22.97
N PRO A 120 -7.78 -11.37 23.31
CA PRO A 120 -8.09 -12.72 22.81
C PRO A 120 -9.53 -13.17 23.17
N GLN A 121 -10.09 -12.62 24.25
CA GLN A 121 -11.46 -12.90 24.72
C GLN A 121 -12.57 -12.38 23.78
N ARG A 122 -12.26 -11.51 22.81
CA ARG A 122 -13.24 -10.99 21.84
C ARG A 122 -13.44 -11.87 20.61
N PHE A 123 -12.52 -12.81 20.35
CA PHE A 123 -12.61 -13.71 19.21
C PHE A 123 -13.06 -15.08 19.69
N ARG A 124 -14.33 -15.42 19.43
CA ARG A 124 -14.91 -16.73 19.78
C ARG A 124 -14.26 -17.87 18.98
N ILE A 125 -13.68 -17.57 17.81
CA ILE A 125 -12.97 -18.51 16.93
C ILE A 125 -11.79 -17.79 16.25
N SER A 126 -10.59 -18.37 16.27
CA SER A 126 -9.36 -17.81 15.67
C SER A 126 -9.45 -17.59 14.15
N LYS A 127 -10.31 -18.34 13.45
CA LYS A 127 -10.54 -18.23 12.00
C LYS A 127 -11.15 -16.89 11.56
N THR A 128 -11.89 -16.19 12.43
CA THR A 128 -12.56 -14.92 12.10
C THR A 128 -11.57 -13.75 11.97
N VAL A 129 -10.40 -13.88 12.60
CA VAL A 129 -9.32 -12.91 12.51
C VAL A 129 -8.75 -12.79 11.09
N GLY A 130 -8.72 -13.92 10.37
CA GLY A 130 -8.20 -14.00 9.01
C GLY A 130 -9.00 -13.14 8.03
N PHE A 131 -10.33 -13.20 8.16
CA PHE A 131 -11.28 -12.48 7.31
C PHE A 131 -11.17 -10.95 7.46
N ILE A 132 -11.10 -10.47 8.70
CA ILE A 132 -11.10 -9.04 9.07
C ILE A 132 -9.78 -8.30 8.73
N LEU A 133 -8.72 -9.04 8.44
CA LEU A 133 -7.39 -8.50 8.14
C LEU A 133 -6.96 -8.80 6.70
N GLY A 134 -7.83 -9.40 5.87
CA GLY A 134 -7.45 -9.80 4.52
C GLY A 134 -6.41 -10.91 4.48
N LEU A 135 -6.30 -11.60 5.60
CA LEU A 135 -5.39 -12.70 5.86
C LEU A 135 -5.90 -14.02 5.27
N THR A 136 -7.06 -14.00 4.60
CA THR A 136 -7.57 -15.15 3.84
C THR A 136 -6.57 -15.49 2.73
N PRO A 137 -6.01 -16.69 2.68
CA PRO A 137 -5.15 -17.10 1.57
C PRO A 137 -5.96 -17.11 0.27
N VAL A 138 -5.36 -16.64 -0.82
CA VAL A 138 -5.94 -16.79 -2.16
C VAL A 138 -6.04 -18.28 -2.46
N LEU A 139 -7.26 -18.79 -2.61
CA LEU A 139 -7.49 -20.20 -2.92
C LEU A 139 -7.65 -20.31 -4.43
N ASN A 140 -6.61 -20.83 -5.10
CA ASN A 140 -6.65 -21.11 -6.53
C ASN A 140 -7.03 -22.57 -6.71
N GLN A 141 -8.32 -22.80 -6.97
CA GLN A 141 -8.88 -24.13 -7.21
C GLN A 141 -9.34 -24.23 -8.66
N SER A 142 -8.62 -25.03 -9.45
CA SER A 142 -9.09 -25.54 -10.74
C SER A 142 -9.28 -27.05 -10.61
N GLY A 143 -10.12 -27.67 -11.47
CA GLY A 143 -10.62 -29.05 -11.31
C GLY A 143 -9.58 -30.16 -11.09
N GLU A 144 -8.29 -29.91 -11.35
CA GLU A 144 -7.18 -30.85 -11.14
C GLU A 144 -6.07 -30.34 -10.19
N SER A 145 -6.19 -29.11 -9.64
CA SER A 145 -5.13 -28.50 -8.82
C SER A 145 -5.69 -27.70 -7.65
N HIS A 146 -5.30 -28.09 -6.43
CA HIS A 146 -5.56 -27.36 -5.21
C HIS A 146 -4.28 -26.68 -4.72
N ARG A 147 -4.16 -25.35 -4.90
CA ARG A 147 -3.02 -24.58 -4.40
C ARG A 147 -3.49 -23.47 -3.46
N VAL A 148 -3.04 -23.55 -2.20
CA VAL A 148 -3.17 -22.45 -1.24
C VAL A 148 -2.12 -21.40 -1.61
N GLY A 149 -2.60 -20.27 -2.16
CA GLY A 149 -1.77 -19.15 -2.59
C GLY A 149 -1.36 -18.24 -1.44
N ARG A 150 -0.74 -17.10 -1.78
CA ARG A 150 -0.36 -16.08 -0.80
C ARG A 150 -1.60 -15.51 -0.12
N VAL A 151 -1.42 -14.99 1.09
CA VAL A 151 -2.42 -14.16 1.77
C VAL A 151 -2.95 -13.09 0.81
N SER A 152 -4.27 -13.02 0.66
CA SER A 152 -5.00 -12.19 -0.31
C SER A 152 -4.72 -10.70 -0.18
N LEU A 153 -4.33 -10.23 1.02
CA LEU A 153 -4.14 -8.81 1.35
C LEU A 153 -5.41 -7.95 1.14
N CYS A 154 -6.56 -8.55 0.79
CA CYS A 154 -7.86 -7.89 0.58
C CYS A 154 -8.59 -7.53 1.88
N GLY A 155 -7.86 -7.10 2.91
CA GLY A 155 -8.38 -6.87 4.25
C GLY A 155 -8.96 -5.49 4.42
N ASP A 156 -10.28 -5.43 4.36
CA ASP A 156 -11.22 -4.40 4.78
C ASP A 156 -10.83 -2.93 4.45
N GLY A 157 -11.46 -2.40 3.39
CA GLY A 157 -11.79 -0.97 3.22
C GLY A 157 -10.62 -0.04 2.98
#